data_AF-A0A960IE20-F1
#
_entry.id   AF-A0A960IE20-F1
#
_cell.length_a   1.000
_cell.length_b   1.000
_cell.length_c   1.000
_cell.angle_alpha   90.00
_cell.angle_beta   90.00
_cell.angle_gamma   90.00
#
_symmetry.space_group_name_H-M   'P 1'
#
loop_
_entity.id
_entity.type
_entity.pdbx_description
1 polymer ?
#
loop_
_entity_poly.entity_id
_entity_poly.type
_entity_poly.pdbx_seq_one_letter_code
_entity_poly.pdbx_strand_id
1 'polypeptide(L)' 'MATRRARPDPDHREDPTVTDTVYTLPDLPYDYAALEPHYSAEVVELHHDKHHA' A
#
# COMPACT_ATOMS: atom_id res chain seq x y z
N MET A 1 -7.65 -34.19 40.36
CA MET A 1 -6.74 -33.52 39.42
C MET A 1 -7.22 -33.81 38.01
N ALA A 2 -8.03 -32.91 37.43
CA ALA A 2 -8.66 -33.12 36.12
C ALA A 2 -8.12 -32.08 35.14
N THR A 3 -7.45 -32.53 34.09
CA THR A 3 -6.88 -31.70 33.04
C THR A 3 -8.00 -31.20 32.11
N ARG A 4 -8.29 -29.90 32.17
CA ARG A 4 -9.23 -29.24 31.26
C ARG A 4 -8.55 -29.09 29.89
N ARG A 5 -8.92 -29.95 28.94
CA ARG A 5 -8.52 -29.81 27.53
C ARG A 5 -9.29 -28.62 26.93
N ALA A 6 -8.58 -27.59 26.50
CA ALA A 6 -9.17 -26.42 25.84
C ALA A 6 -9.85 -26.85 24.53
N ARG A 7 -11.08 -26.37 24.30
CA ARG A 7 -11.78 -26.49 23.02
C ARG A 7 -11.10 -25.55 22.02
N PRO A 8 -10.77 -25.97 20.79
CA PRO A 8 -10.32 -25.04 19.75
C PRO A 8 -11.49 -24.16 19.29
N ASP A 9 -11.27 -22.86 19.19
CA ASP A 9 -12.22 -21.90 18.61
C ASP A 9 -12.39 -22.20 17.10
N PRO A 10 -13.61 -22.43 16.60
CA PRO A 10 -13.85 -22.85 15.22
C PRO A 10 -13.87 -21.68 14.21
N ASP A 11 -13.54 -20.46 14.63
CA ASP A 11 -13.77 -19.25 13.81
C ASP A 11 -12.49 -18.51 13.40
N HIS A 12 -11.34 -19.16 13.46
CA HIS A 12 -10.15 -18.66 12.77
C HIS A 12 -10.13 -19.23 11.35
N ARG A 13 -10.92 -18.61 10.46
CA ARG A 13 -10.75 -18.79 9.02
C ARG A 13 -9.46 -18.06 8.65
N GLU A 14 -8.37 -18.80 8.61
CA GLU A 14 -7.13 -18.36 7.98
C GLU A 14 -7.44 -18.15 6.49
N ASP A 15 -7.69 -16.92 6.05
CA ASP A 15 -7.78 -16.58 4.62
C ASP A 15 -6.38 -16.72 4.00
N PRO A 16 -6.09 -17.76 3.19
CA PRO A 16 -4.72 -18.09 2.81
C PRO A 16 -4.20 -17.23 1.64
N THR A 17 -4.65 -15.98 1.50
CA THR A 17 -4.41 -15.18 0.28
C THR A 17 -3.96 -13.74 0.53
N VAL A 18 -3.46 -13.40 1.73
CA VAL A 18 -2.69 -12.15 1.88
C VAL A 18 -1.23 -12.46 1.62
N THR A 19 -0.88 -12.59 0.33
CA THR A 19 0.50 -12.42 -0.10
C THR A 19 0.91 -11.01 0.30
N ASP A 20 1.98 -10.91 1.09
CA ASP A 20 2.64 -9.67 1.52
C ASP A 20 3.13 -8.88 0.30
N THR A 21 2.21 -8.20 -0.40
CA THR A 21 2.55 -7.32 -1.50
C THR A 21 2.82 -5.95 -0.90
N VAL A 22 4.11 -5.62 -0.77
CA VAL A 22 4.55 -4.26 -0.48
C VAL A 22 3.97 -3.34 -1.55
N TYR A 23 3.12 -2.40 -1.14
CA TYR A 23 2.60 -1.38 -2.03
C TYR A 23 3.73 -0.38 -2.32
N THR A 24 4.08 -0.23 -3.59
CA THR A 24 5.11 0.71 -4.06
C THR A 24 4.47 1.81 -4.91
N LEU A 25 4.95 3.03 -4.76
CA LEU A 25 4.55 4.15 -5.63
C LEU A 25 5.14 3.93 -7.03
N PRO A 26 4.32 3.82 -8.09
CA PRO A 26 4.83 3.74 -9.45
C PRO A 26 5.35 5.09 -9.95
N ASP A 27 6.35 5.05 -10.82
CA ASP A 27 6.84 6.24 -11.51
C ASP A 27 5.79 6.83 -12.46
N LEU A 28 5.89 8.13 -12.71
CA LEU A 28 5.06 8.81 -13.70
C LEU A 28 5.41 8.33 -15.12
N PRO A 29 4.40 8.12 -15.99
CA PRO A 29 4.63 7.75 -17.39
C PRO A 29 5.07 8.93 -18.27
N TYR A 30 5.30 10.11 -17.66
CA TYR A 30 5.66 11.35 -18.34
C TYR A 30 6.63 12.17 -17.48
N ASP A 31 7.34 13.08 -18.14
CA ASP A 31 8.23 14.05 -17.49
C ASP A 31 7.41 15.05 -16.65
N TYR A 32 7.97 15.52 -15.53
CA TYR A 32 7.33 16.50 -14.66
C TYR A 32 6.88 17.78 -15.39
N ALA A 33 7.59 18.21 -16.44
CA ALA A 33 7.23 19.38 -17.23
C ALA A 33 6.14 19.12 -18.29
N ALA A 34 5.69 17.87 -18.48
CA ALA A 34 4.72 17.52 -19.52
C ALA A 34 3.33 18.18 -19.32
N LEU A 35 3.05 18.69 -18.12
CA LEU A 35 1.80 19.36 -17.77
C LEU A 35 1.90 20.90 -17.82
N GLU A 36 3.05 21.44 -18.22
CA GLU A 36 3.18 22.88 -18.43
C GLU A 36 2.35 23.37 -19.62
N PRO A 37 1.81 24.61 -19.57
CA PRO A 37 1.96 25.62 -18.52
C PRO A 37 0.91 25.51 -17.41
N HIS A 38 0.08 24.46 -17.41
CA HIS A 38 -1.05 24.33 -16.49
C HIS A 38 -0.60 23.97 -15.07
N TYR A 39 0.47 23.19 -14.95
CA TYR A 39 1.13 22.86 -13.70
C TYR A 39 2.63 23.00 -13.89
N SER A 40 3.31 23.64 -12.94
CA SER A 40 4.77 23.71 -12.96
C SER A 40 5.39 22.36 -12.63
N ALA A 41 6.52 22.03 -13.25
CA ALA A 41 7.24 20.79 -12.99
C ALA A 41 7.55 20.59 -11.49
N GLU A 42 7.96 21.66 -10.80
CA GLU A 42 8.26 21.65 -9.35
C GLU A 42 7.07 21.18 -8.50
N VAL A 43 5.84 21.58 -8.86
CA VAL A 43 4.65 21.17 -8.12
C VAL A 43 4.33 19.70 -8.37
N VAL A 44 4.51 19.21 -9.60
CA VAL A 44 4.27 17.79 -9.92
C VAL A 44 5.27 16.90 -9.19
N GLU A 45 6.55 17.30 -9.14
CA GLU A 45 7.60 16.61 -8.40
C GLU A 45 7.33 16.59 -6.90
N LEU A 46 7.05 17.75 -6.29
CA LEU A 46 6.72 17.82 -4.86
C LEU A 46 5.48 16.96 -4.53
N HIS A 47 4.48 16.99 -5.40
CA HIS A 47 3.27 16.20 -5.22
C HIS A 47 3.55 14.70 -5.25
N HIS A 48 4.30 14.24 -6.26
CA HIS A 48 4.65 12.83 -6.40
C HIS A 48 5.48 12.34 -5.21
N ASP A 49 6.54 13.07 -4.84
CA ASP A 49 7.55 12.58 -3.90
C ASP A 49 7.19 12.78 -2.43
N LYS A 50 6.37 13.80 -2.09
CA LYS A 50 6.03 14.11 -0.69
C LYS A 50 4.62 13.74 -0.27
N HIS A 51 3.67 13.67 -1.20
CA HIS A 51 2.27 13.38 -0.84
C HIS A 51 1.86 11.92 -1.08
N HIS A 52 2.47 11.22 -2.03
CA HIS A 52 2.15 9.82 -2.33
C HIS A 52 3.18 8.81 -1.80
N ALA A 53 4.26 9.29 -1.16
CA ALA A 53 5.29 8.47 -0.53
C ALA A 53 4.91 7.97 0.88
#